data_AF-A0A6I3HC00-F1
#
_entry.id   AF-A0A6I3HC00-F1
#
_cell.length_a   1.000
_cell.length_b   1.000
_cell.length_c   1.000
_cell.angle_alpha   90.00
_cell.angle_beta   90.00
_cell.angle_gamma   90.00
#
_symmetry.space_group_name_H-M   'P 1'
#
loop_
_entity.id
_entity.type
_entity.pdbx_description
1 polymer ?
#
loop_
_entity_poly.entity_id
_entity_poly.type
_entity_poly.pdbx_seq_one_letter_code
_entity_poly.pdbx_strand_id
1 'polypeptide(L)'
;MNAGSVSLIGVYDADGSFAGEIRYWVGARLGRTHCSLCEVTHGLFREKSEWRDCRDSLNVEFSTFHRDDAPDDVLEACKHQLPVVVARIVDGLVVVLGPGDLEVLGGDVPRFHDALRAACRELGIALA
;
A
#
# COMPACT_ATOMS: atom_id res chain seq x y z
N MET A 1 -3.87 28.31 -8.70
CA MET A 1 -4.17 27.05 -9.41
C MET A 1 -4.32 26.00 -8.34
N ASN A 2 -5.50 25.38 -8.18
CA ASN A 2 -5.63 24.25 -7.27
C ASN A 2 -5.03 23.05 -8.01
N ALA A 3 -3.83 22.63 -7.60
CA ALA A 3 -3.38 21.28 -7.94
C ALA A 3 -4.43 20.33 -7.35
N GLY A 4 -5.07 19.51 -8.19
CA GLY A 4 -5.97 18.49 -7.68
C GLY A 4 -5.17 17.56 -6.78
N SER A 5 -5.60 17.42 -5.53
CA SER A 5 -4.84 16.71 -4.50
C SER A 5 -4.68 15.25 -4.88
N VAL A 6 -3.46 14.84 -5.20
CA VAL A 6 -3.07 13.44 -5.32
C VAL A 6 -3.05 12.83 -3.92
N SER A 7 -3.62 11.64 -3.75
CA SER A 7 -3.39 10.80 -2.57
C SER A 7 -3.08 9.36 -2.99
N LEU A 8 -2.41 8.63 -2.11
CA LEU A 8 -2.07 7.23 -2.27
C LEU A 8 -2.88 6.38 -1.29
N ILE A 9 -3.28 5.20 -1.76
CA ILE A 9 -4.12 4.26 -1.03
C ILE A 9 -3.47 2.89 -1.13
N GLY A 10 -2.96 2.36 -0.02
CA GLY A 10 -2.51 0.99 0.08
C GLY A 10 -3.64 0.09 0.57
N VAL A 11 -3.88 -1.04 -0.10
CA VAL A 11 -4.82 -2.07 0.37
C VAL A 11 -4.08 -3.38 0.61
N TYR A 12 -4.15 -3.88 1.84
CA TYR A 12 -3.56 -5.15 2.26
C TYR A 12 -4.42 -6.34 1.81
N ASP A 13 -3.80 -7.50 1.51
CA ASP A 13 -4.55 -8.76 1.29
C ASP A 13 -4.91 -9.47 2.62
N ALA A 14 -5.37 -8.72 3.59
CA ALA A 14 -5.76 -9.18 4.93
C ALA A 14 -7.08 -8.53 5.35
N ASP A 15 -7.85 -9.20 6.21
CA ASP A 15 -9.11 -8.68 6.76
C ASP A 15 -8.89 -8.07 8.17
N GLY A 16 -9.75 -7.11 8.54
CA GLY A 16 -9.68 -6.25 9.71
C GLY A 16 -9.79 -6.98 11.05
N SER A 17 -8.69 -7.54 11.52
CA SER A 17 -8.55 -8.13 12.86
C SER A 17 -7.31 -7.66 13.63
N PHE A 18 -6.54 -6.72 13.07
CA PHE A 18 -5.28 -6.20 13.63
C PHE A 18 -5.43 -5.27 14.87
N ALA A 19 -6.64 -5.14 15.42
CA ALA A 19 -6.93 -4.30 16.59
C ALA A 19 -6.53 -4.96 17.93
N GLY A 20 -5.25 -5.36 18.06
CA GLY A 20 -4.71 -5.90 19.30
C GLY A 20 -3.39 -6.64 19.10
N GLU A 21 -2.30 -6.06 19.58
CA GLU A 21 -0.98 -6.70 19.75
C GLU A 21 -0.46 -7.52 18.55
N ILE A 22 0.10 -6.76 17.61
CA ILE A 22 1.07 -7.18 16.60
C ILE A 22 1.77 -8.51 16.94
N ARG A 23 1.52 -9.56 16.17
CA ARG A 23 2.41 -10.72 16.12
C ARG A 23 2.26 -11.47 14.80
N TYR A 24 3.12 -11.12 13.84
CA TYR A 24 3.63 -11.95 12.73
C TYR A 24 2.88 -13.27 12.43
N TRP A 25 1.63 -13.22 11.97
CA TRP A 25 0.88 -14.41 11.52
C TRP A 25 -0.14 -14.06 10.44
N VAL A 26 0.34 -13.63 9.27
CA VAL A 26 -0.44 -13.85 8.04
C VAL A 26 -0.43 -15.36 7.79
N GLY A 27 -1.43 -16.08 8.33
CA GLY A 27 -1.94 -17.28 7.69
C GLY A 27 -1.27 -18.65 7.91
N ALA A 28 -0.65 -18.97 9.06
CA ALA A 28 -0.30 -20.39 9.33
C ALA A 28 -1.50 -21.30 9.68
N ARG A 29 -2.74 -20.89 9.38
CA ARG A 29 -3.96 -21.67 9.70
C ARG A 29 -5.20 -21.47 8.81
N LEU A 30 -5.26 -20.48 7.91
CA LEU A 30 -6.45 -20.20 7.09
C LEU A 30 -6.13 -19.75 5.64
N GLY A 31 -5.29 -20.52 4.93
CA GLY A 31 -5.26 -20.55 3.45
C GLY A 31 -4.77 -19.31 2.68
N ARG A 32 -4.57 -18.15 3.31
CA ARG A 32 -3.94 -16.94 2.73
C ARG A 32 -2.82 -16.50 3.64
N THR A 33 -1.57 -16.55 3.15
CA THR A 33 -0.38 -16.68 4.01
C THR A 33 0.73 -15.67 3.76
N HIS A 34 0.55 -14.76 2.82
CA HIS A 34 1.54 -13.74 2.48
C HIS A 34 0.84 -12.47 2.00
N CYS A 35 1.27 -11.33 2.53
CA CYS A 35 0.79 -10.00 2.15
C CYS A 35 2.05 -9.11 2.09
N SER A 36 2.63 -8.98 0.91
CA SER A 36 3.90 -8.28 0.70
C SER A 36 3.85 -6.81 1.13
N LEU A 37 2.72 -6.12 0.96
CA LEU A 37 2.52 -4.77 1.51
C LEU A 37 2.50 -4.75 3.05
N CYS A 38 1.93 -5.78 3.70
CA CYS A 38 1.97 -5.90 5.16
C CYS A 38 3.42 -6.08 5.66
N GLU A 39 4.27 -6.75 4.88
CA GLU A 39 5.70 -6.86 5.19
C GLU A 39 6.45 -5.54 4.99
N VAL A 40 6.00 -4.67 4.07
CA VAL A 40 6.54 -3.30 3.94
C VAL A 40 6.16 -2.43 5.15
N THR A 41 4.92 -2.51 5.64
CA THR A 41 4.43 -1.58 6.67
C THR A 41 4.66 -2.04 8.12
N HIS A 42 4.68 -3.34 8.39
CA HIS A 42 4.76 -3.89 9.75
C HIS A 42 6.04 -4.69 10.04
N GLY A 43 6.45 -4.66 11.31
CA GLY A 43 7.45 -5.57 11.87
C GLY A 43 6.80 -6.72 12.64
N LEU A 44 7.64 -7.59 13.23
CA LEU A 44 7.18 -8.57 14.23
C LEU A 44 6.49 -7.86 15.40
N PHE A 45 7.22 -6.87 15.93
CA PHE A 45 6.82 -5.72 16.74
C PHE A 45 6.37 -4.51 15.89
N ARG A 46 5.21 -3.89 16.18
CA ARG A 46 4.73 -2.57 15.68
C ARG A 46 4.69 -2.33 14.14
N GLU A 47 4.17 -1.18 13.75
CA GLU A 47 4.46 -0.53 12.45
C GLU A 47 5.97 -0.23 12.35
N LYS A 48 6.59 -0.43 11.18
CA LYS A 48 8.02 -0.15 10.94
C LYS A 48 8.34 1.33 11.14
N SER A 49 9.58 1.64 11.55
CA SER A 49 10.04 3.02 11.74
C SER A 49 10.26 3.65 10.37
N GLU A 50 10.97 2.86 9.58
CA GLU A 50 11.37 3.07 8.21
C GLU A 50 10.14 3.30 7.31
N TRP A 51 9.04 2.60 7.57
CA TRP A 51 7.77 2.81 6.87
C TRP A 51 7.13 4.17 7.20
N ARG A 52 7.12 4.59 8.47
CA ARG A 52 6.61 5.91 8.85
C ARG A 52 7.47 7.01 8.23
N ASP A 53 8.79 6.90 8.34
CA ASP A 53 9.74 7.84 7.75
C ASP A 53 9.59 7.90 6.21
N CYS A 54 9.39 6.74 5.56
CA CYS A 54 9.06 6.63 4.15
C CYS A 54 7.76 7.35 3.80
N ARG A 55 6.65 7.01 4.48
CA ARG A 55 5.32 7.61 4.27
C ARG A 55 5.37 9.13 4.40
N ASP A 56 5.95 9.60 5.49
CA ASP A 56 5.99 11.02 5.85
C ASP A 56 6.89 11.82 4.86
N SER A 57 7.72 11.14 4.05
CA SER A 57 8.54 11.74 2.97
C SER A 57 7.86 11.86 1.60
N LEU A 58 6.62 11.38 1.43
CA LEU A 58 5.94 11.33 0.14
C LEU A 58 5.23 12.64 -0.27
N ASN A 59 5.13 13.61 0.64
CA ASN A 59 4.47 14.92 0.47
C ASN A 59 2.98 14.87 0.01
N VAL A 60 2.40 13.68 -0.04
CA VAL A 60 0.98 13.40 -0.30
C VAL A 60 0.43 12.53 0.82
N GLU A 61 -0.88 12.53 1.03
CA GLU A 61 -1.50 11.58 1.94
C GLU A 61 -1.30 10.15 1.43
N PHE A 62 -0.90 9.24 2.31
CA PHE A 62 -0.91 7.79 2.07
C PHE A 62 -1.76 7.12 3.15
N SER A 63 -2.98 6.73 2.79
CA SER A 63 -3.90 5.99 3.66
C SER A 63 -3.73 4.48 3.43
N THR A 64 -3.96 3.65 4.45
CA THR A 64 -3.87 2.18 4.33
C THR A 64 -5.14 1.50 4.85
N PHE A 65 -5.62 0.51 4.11
CA PHE A 65 -6.85 -0.24 4.37
C PHE A 65 -6.60 -1.76 4.35
N HIS A 66 -7.39 -2.50 5.11
CA HIS A 66 -7.59 -3.93 4.93
C HIS A 66 -8.53 -4.19 3.75
N ARG A 67 -8.55 -5.43 3.25
CA ARG A 67 -9.39 -5.85 2.12
C ARG A 67 -10.89 -5.62 2.37
N ASP A 68 -11.34 -5.75 3.61
CA ASP A 68 -12.73 -5.66 4.05
C ASP A 68 -13.13 -4.27 4.59
N ASP A 69 -12.17 -3.35 4.77
CA ASP A 69 -12.42 -1.93 5.11
C ASP A 69 -12.04 -0.94 3.98
N ALA A 70 -11.49 -1.43 2.86
CA ALA A 70 -11.11 -0.65 1.70
C ALA A 70 -12.32 -0.05 0.92
N PRO A 71 -12.18 1.13 0.30
CA PRO A 71 -13.21 1.70 -0.55
C PRO A 71 -13.51 0.84 -1.78
N ASP A 72 -14.80 0.59 -2.07
CA ASP A 72 -15.25 -0.21 -3.22
C ASP A 72 -14.64 0.26 -4.56
N ASP A 73 -14.51 1.58 -4.76
CA ASP A 73 -13.96 2.13 -6.01
C ASP A 73 -12.47 1.80 -6.22
N VAL A 74 -11.72 1.64 -5.13
CA VAL A 74 -10.32 1.18 -5.14
C VAL A 74 -10.24 -0.31 -5.45
N LEU A 75 -11.13 -1.13 -4.85
CA LEU A 75 -11.20 -2.57 -5.10
C LEU A 75 -11.60 -2.88 -6.55
N GLU A 76 -12.57 -2.17 -7.11
CA GLU A 76 -12.95 -2.29 -8.52
C GLU A 76 -11.82 -1.80 -9.45
N ALA A 77 -11.14 -0.70 -9.12
CA ALA A 77 -10.01 -0.19 -9.91
C ALA A 77 -8.83 -1.18 -9.98
N CYS A 78 -8.53 -1.92 -8.91
CA CYS A 78 -7.51 -2.98 -8.93
C CYS A 78 -8.03 -4.35 -9.41
N LYS A 79 -9.34 -4.49 -9.66
CA LYS A 79 -10.04 -5.75 -9.97
C LYS A 79 -9.86 -6.79 -8.87
N HIS A 80 -9.89 -6.36 -7.61
CA HIS A 80 -9.66 -7.18 -6.40
C HIS A 80 -8.31 -7.91 -6.38
N GLN A 81 -7.32 -7.44 -7.16
CA GLN A 81 -5.95 -7.95 -7.09
C GLN A 81 -5.22 -7.24 -5.95
N LEU A 82 -4.94 -8.00 -4.88
CA LEU A 82 -4.35 -7.50 -3.63
C LEU A 82 -3.07 -8.28 -3.28
N PRO A 83 -2.13 -7.70 -2.51
CA PRO A 83 -2.12 -6.30 -2.07
C PRO A 83 -1.84 -5.32 -3.23
N VAL A 84 -2.19 -4.04 -3.06
CA VAL A 84 -2.04 -3.02 -4.10
C VAL A 84 -1.74 -1.64 -3.51
N VAL A 85 -1.06 -0.79 -4.27
CA VAL A 85 -1.03 0.67 -4.05
C VAL A 85 -1.69 1.36 -5.24
N VAL A 86 -2.68 2.20 -4.97
CA VAL A 86 -3.46 2.96 -5.95
C VAL A 86 -3.28 4.45 -5.69
N ALA A 87 -3.09 5.24 -6.73
CA ALA A 87 -3.18 6.70 -6.67
C ALA A 87 -4.59 7.16 -7.00
N ARG A 88 -5.12 8.06 -6.18
CA ARG A 88 -6.31 8.85 -6.50
C ARG A 88 -5.85 10.19 -7.05
N ILE A 89 -6.25 10.47 -8.28
CA ILE A 89 -5.95 11.69 -9.04
C ILE A 89 -7.26 12.35 -9.51
N VAL A 90 -7.17 13.53 -10.12
CA VAL A 90 -8.35 14.26 -10.64
C VAL A 90 -9.19 13.41 -11.59
N ASP A 91 -8.52 12.68 -12.48
CA ASP A 91 -9.16 11.92 -13.55
C ASP A 91 -9.54 10.48 -13.15
N GLY A 92 -9.39 10.11 -11.87
CA GLY A 92 -9.83 8.82 -11.32
C GLY A 92 -8.79 8.09 -10.47
N LEU A 93 -8.77 6.76 -10.58
CA LEU A 93 -7.90 5.85 -9.83
C LEU A 93 -6.93 5.13 -10.76
N VAL A 94 -5.66 5.06 -10.36
CA VAL A 94 -4.58 4.42 -11.13
C VAL A 94 -3.81 3.46 -10.23
N VAL A 95 -3.70 2.19 -10.62
CA VAL A 95 -2.82 1.23 -9.93
C VAL A 95 -1.37 1.65 -10.14
N VAL A 96 -0.63 1.84 -9.04
CA VAL A 96 0.78 2.27 -9.03
C VAL A 96 1.71 1.08 -8.80
N LEU A 97 1.39 0.22 -7.84
CA LEU A 97 2.11 -1.03 -7.59
C LEU A 97 1.09 -2.15 -7.37
N GLY A 98 1.17 -3.21 -8.18
CA GLY A 98 0.34 -4.41 -8.05
C GLY A 98 0.98 -5.50 -7.16
N PRO A 99 0.31 -6.65 -6.98
CA PRO A 99 0.80 -7.72 -6.12
C PRO A 99 2.20 -8.22 -6.50
N GLY A 100 2.47 -8.37 -7.81
CA GLY A 100 3.77 -8.82 -8.31
C GLY A 100 4.90 -7.80 -8.09
N ASP A 101 4.59 -6.50 -8.19
CA ASP A 101 5.56 -5.44 -7.91
C ASP A 101 5.90 -5.40 -6.42
N LEU A 102 4.92 -5.64 -5.55
CA LEU A 102 5.09 -5.65 -4.09
C LEU A 102 5.85 -6.89 -3.62
N GLU A 103 5.59 -8.06 -4.22
CA GLU A 103 6.28 -9.32 -3.92
C GLU A 103 7.80 -9.21 -4.10
N VAL A 104 8.28 -8.65 -5.22
CA VAL A 104 9.72 -8.60 -5.54
C VAL A 104 10.52 -7.64 -4.65
N LEU A 105 9.85 -6.82 -3.85
CA LEU A 105 10.46 -5.95 -2.85
C LEU A 105 10.83 -6.70 -1.57
N GLY A 106 10.13 -7.78 -1.23
CA GLY A 106 10.40 -8.61 -0.05
C GLY A 106 10.32 -7.84 1.28
N GLY A 107 9.35 -6.93 1.41
CA GLY A 107 9.18 -6.09 2.61
C GLY A 107 10.26 -5.03 2.86
N ASP A 108 11.16 -4.80 1.90
CA ASP A 108 12.20 -3.77 1.97
C ASP A 108 11.61 -2.37 1.72
N VAL A 109 11.68 -1.50 2.73
CA VAL A 109 11.03 -0.18 2.69
C VAL A 109 11.77 0.81 1.77
N PRO A 110 13.11 0.92 1.77
CA PRO A 110 13.83 1.72 0.78
C PRO A 110 13.49 1.33 -0.67
N ARG A 111 13.48 0.04 -1.00
CA ARG A 111 13.12 -0.43 -2.35
C ARG A 111 11.66 -0.16 -2.69
N PHE A 112 10.74 -0.25 -1.72
CA PHE A 112 9.36 0.18 -1.89
C PHE A 112 9.25 1.67 -2.22
N HIS A 113 9.96 2.54 -1.49
CA HIS A 113 9.98 3.98 -1.75
C HIS A 113 10.48 4.32 -3.15
N ASP A 114 11.60 3.71 -3.56
CA ASP A 114 12.18 3.90 -4.88
C ASP A 114 11.24 3.40 -6.00
N ALA A 115 10.64 2.22 -5.83
CA ALA A 115 9.69 1.64 -6.79
C ALA A 115 8.42 2.49 -6.91
N LEU A 116 7.86 2.94 -5.78
CA LEU A 116 6.68 3.81 -5.74
C LEU A 116 6.94 5.14 -6.47
N ARG A 117 8.08 5.80 -6.20
CA ARG A 117 8.46 7.05 -6.88
C ARG A 117 8.77 6.83 -8.37
N ALA A 118 9.29 5.66 -8.75
CA ALA A 118 9.51 5.31 -10.15
C ALA A 118 8.19 5.13 -10.90
N ALA A 119 7.28 4.29 -10.37
CA ALA A 119 5.97 4.04 -10.96
C ALA A 119 5.13 5.32 -11.05
N CYS A 120 5.07 6.14 -9.99
CA CYS A 120 4.37 7.43 -10.04
C CYS A 120 4.92 8.34 -11.15
N ARG A 121 6.24 8.45 -11.30
CA ARG A 121 6.87 9.25 -12.37
C ARG A 121 6.53 8.72 -13.77
N GLU A 122 6.53 7.40 -13.96
CA GLU A 122 6.20 6.75 -15.23
C GLU A 122 4.71 6.89 -15.60
N LEU A 123 3.84 6.95 -14.60
CA LEU A 123 2.40 7.21 -14.71
C LEU A 123 2.05 8.71 -14.79
N GLY A 124 3.04 9.62 -14.71
CA GLY A 124 2.82 11.08 -14.71
C GLY A 124 2.18 11.63 -13.42
N ILE A 125 2.18 10.85 -12.34
CA ILE A 125 1.62 11.19 -11.03
C ILE A 125 2.65 12.01 -10.24
N ALA A 126 2.33 13.29 -9.99
CA ALA A 126 3.15 14.15 -9.15
C ALA A 126 2.92 13.84 -7.66
N LEU A 127 3.89 13.17 -7.04
CA LEU A 127 4.12 13.24 -5.60
C LEU A 127 4.80 14.59 -5.33
N ALA A 128 4.21 15.40 -4.44
CA ALA A 128 4.49 16.84 -4.33
C ALA A 128 5.90 17.20 -3.81
#